data_AF-W1EVJ3-F1
#
_entry.id   AF-W1EVJ3-F1
#
_cell.length_a   1.000
_cell.length_b   1.000
_cell.length_c   1.000
_cell.angle_alpha   90.00
_cell.angle_beta   90.00
_cell.angle_gamma   90.00
#
_symmetry.space_group_name_H-M   'P 1'
#
loop_
_entity.id
_entity.type
_entity.pdbx_description
1 polymer ?
#
loop_
_entity_poly.entity_id
_entity_poly.type
_entity_poly.pdbx_seq_one_letter_code
_entity_poly.pdbx_strand_id
1 'polypeptide(L)'
;MWLEPDEWQGNAEPEQLQVLSAHPAHRLHSQLNYSSLRELYAVANREPVTIHPDDAQARGITEGDMVRVWNSRGQILAGAVISEGIKPGVICIHEGAWPDLDLTADGICKNGAVNVLTKDLPSSRLGNGCAGNTALAWLEKYNGPELTLTAFEPPASS
;
A
#
# COMPACT_ATOMS: atom_id res chain seq x y z
N MET A 1 -2.56 -9.49 -31.20
CA MET A 1 -1.88 -8.21 -30.90
C MET A 1 -1.81 -8.09 -29.39
N TRP A 2 -0.63 -7.82 -28.83
CA TRP A 2 -0.48 -7.44 -27.42
C TRP A 2 -0.65 -5.92 -27.31
N LEU A 3 -1.37 -5.45 -26.29
CA LEU A 3 -1.54 -4.04 -25.99
C LEU A 3 -0.84 -3.77 -24.66
N GLU A 4 0.00 -2.74 -24.63
CA GLU A 4 0.70 -2.36 -23.42
C GLU A 4 -0.28 -1.78 -22.38
N PRO A 5 -0.19 -2.21 -21.10
CA PRO A 5 -0.96 -1.59 -20.01
C PRO A 5 -0.50 -0.16 -19.71
N ASP A 6 -1.39 0.64 -19.13
CA ASP A 6 -1.05 2.02 -18.73
C ASP A 6 0.07 2.07 -17.66
N GLU A 7 0.14 1.07 -16.78
CA GLU A 7 1.17 0.95 -15.73
C GLU A 7 1.61 -0.51 -15.61
N TRP A 8 2.90 -0.77 -15.77
CA TRP A 8 3.52 -2.06 -15.50
C TRP A 8 5.04 -1.91 -15.37
N GLN A 9 5.75 -2.94 -14.93
CA GLN A 9 7.20 -2.88 -14.74
C GLN A 9 7.98 -2.38 -15.97
N GLY A 10 7.51 -2.61 -17.19
CA GLY A 10 8.21 -2.21 -18.42
C GLY A 10 8.10 -0.72 -18.78
N ASN A 11 7.15 0.02 -18.20
CA ASN A 11 7.01 1.47 -18.38
C ASN A 11 7.14 2.23 -17.05
N ALA A 12 7.76 1.60 -16.04
CA ALA A 12 8.02 2.19 -14.75
C ALA A 12 9.07 3.31 -14.85
N GLU A 13 8.82 4.41 -14.13
CA GLU A 13 9.84 5.43 -13.92
C GLU A 13 10.97 4.87 -13.05
N PRO A 14 12.18 5.49 -13.07
CA PRO A 14 13.27 5.05 -12.22
C PRO A 14 12.85 4.84 -10.76
N GLU A 15 13.26 3.69 -10.21
CA GLU A 15 13.02 3.26 -8.83
C GLU A 15 11.57 2.95 -8.44
N GLN A 16 10.61 3.05 -9.39
CA GLN A 16 9.25 2.59 -9.13
C GLN A 16 9.19 1.06 -9.01
N LEU A 17 8.30 0.62 -8.14
CA LEU A 17 8.00 -0.78 -7.88
C LEU A 17 6.57 -1.09 -8.35
N GLN A 18 6.37 -2.30 -8.86
CA GLN A 18 5.03 -2.81 -9.12
C GLN A 18 4.31 -3.04 -7.79
N VAL A 19 3.11 -2.47 -7.65
CA VAL A 19 2.27 -2.67 -6.47
C VAL A 19 1.22 -3.73 -6.77
N LEU A 20 1.14 -4.75 -5.91
CA LEU A 20 0.07 -5.73 -5.88
C LEU A 20 -0.87 -5.43 -4.71
N SER A 21 -2.18 -5.53 -4.95
CA SER A 21 -3.24 -5.32 -3.96
C SER A 21 -4.08 -6.59 -3.77
N ALA A 22 -3.41 -7.71 -3.49
CA ALA A 22 -4.07 -9.01 -3.33
C ALA A 22 -4.97 -9.05 -2.08
N HIS A 23 -5.92 -9.98 -2.04
CA HIS A 23 -6.79 -10.16 -0.88
C HIS A 23 -6.00 -10.49 0.40
N PRO A 24 -6.41 -9.98 1.57
CA PRO A 24 -5.73 -10.22 2.83
C PRO A 24 -5.95 -11.65 3.34
N ALA A 25 -4.94 -12.21 4.02
CA ALA A 25 -5.04 -13.54 4.64
C ALA A 25 -5.87 -13.55 5.95
N HIS A 26 -5.85 -12.45 6.71
CA HIS A 26 -6.43 -12.37 8.06
C HIS A 26 -7.78 -11.63 8.10
N ARG A 27 -8.35 -11.32 6.94
CA ARG A 27 -9.61 -10.55 6.82
C ARG A 27 -10.43 -11.04 5.64
N LEU A 28 -11.72 -10.71 5.65
CA LEU A 28 -12.55 -10.69 4.45
C LEU A 28 -12.65 -9.23 3.99
N HIS A 29 -11.84 -8.85 3.00
CA HIS A 29 -11.70 -7.46 2.58
C HIS A 29 -11.36 -6.55 3.78
N SER A 30 -12.20 -5.56 4.07
CA SER A 30 -12.06 -4.64 5.19
C SER A 30 -12.70 -5.12 6.50
N GLN A 31 -13.45 -6.23 6.47
CA GLN A 31 -14.06 -6.77 7.69
C GLN A 31 -12.96 -7.17 8.66
N LEU A 32 -13.18 -6.87 9.95
CA LEU A 32 -12.29 -7.20 11.07
C LEU A 32 -10.96 -6.42 11.09
N ASN A 33 -10.75 -5.41 10.23
CA ASN A 33 -9.52 -4.60 10.29
C ASN A 33 -9.35 -3.85 11.63
N TYR A 34 -10.44 -3.52 12.31
CA TYR A 34 -10.45 -2.90 13.65
C TYR A 34 -10.34 -3.91 14.82
N SER A 35 -10.44 -5.21 14.55
CA SER A 35 -10.50 -6.24 15.59
C SER A 35 -9.12 -6.63 16.10
N SER A 36 -9.05 -7.35 17.22
CA SER A 36 -7.79 -7.86 17.77
C SER A 36 -7.02 -8.79 16.83
N LEU A 37 -7.65 -9.36 15.79
CA LEU A 37 -6.93 -10.08 14.73
C LEU A 37 -5.84 -9.22 14.06
N ARG A 38 -5.98 -7.89 14.08
CA ARG A 38 -4.96 -6.97 13.56
C ARG A 38 -3.62 -7.08 14.28
N GLU A 39 -3.62 -7.45 15.56
CA GLU A 39 -2.40 -7.66 16.35
C GLU A 39 -1.50 -8.76 15.78
N LEU A 40 -2.04 -9.66 14.94
CA LEU A 40 -1.30 -10.76 14.31
C LEU A 40 -0.45 -10.33 13.12
N TYR A 41 -0.78 -9.21 12.45
CA TYR A 41 -0.14 -8.86 11.17
C TYR A 41 0.25 -7.39 11.03
N ALA A 42 -0.27 -6.48 11.86
CA ALA A 42 0.09 -5.07 11.76
C ALA A 42 1.57 -4.87 12.13
N VAL A 43 2.27 -4.07 11.34
CA VAL A 43 3.69 -3.75 11.53
C VAL A 43 3.82 -2.24 11.70
N ALA A 44 4.58 -1.78 12.70
CA ALA A 44 4.64 -0.36 13.09
C ALA A 44 3.25 0.27 13.32
N ASN A 45 2.27 -0.53 13.78
CA ASN A 45 0.87 -0.15 13.87
C ASN A 45 0.28 0.32 12.52
N ARG A 46 0.66 -0.29 11.40
CA ARG A 46 0.16 -0.03 10.03
C ARG A 46 -0.17 -1.33 9.31
N GLU A 47 -0.85 -1.22 8.17
CA GLU A 47 -0.96 -2.34 7.22
C GLU A 47 0.46 -2.73 6.74
N PRO A 48 0.78 -4.04 6.66
CA PRO A 48 2.09 -4.49 6.21
C PRO A 48 2.26 -4.29 4.70
N VAL A 49 3.48 -3.95 4.30
CA VAL A 49 3.96 -4.02 2.91
C VAL A 49 5.07 -5.07 2.82
N THR A 50 4.86 -6.08 1.98
CA THR A 50 5.87 -7.09 1.70
C THR A 50 6.87 -6.56 0.69
N ILE A 51 8.16 -6.61 1.01
CA ILE A 51 9.26 -6.06 0.21
C ILE A 51 10.34 -7.13 0.03
N HIS A 52 10.90 -7.25 -1.17
CA HIS A 52 12.04 -8.13 -1.41
C HIS A 52 13.31 -7.61 -0.69
N PRO A 53 14.19 -8.47 -0.14
CA PRO A 53 15.41 -8.05 0.53
C PRO A 53 16.29 -7.07 -0.28
N ASP A 54 16.49 -7.32 -1.57
CA ASP A 54 17.31 -6.45 -2.43
C ASP A 54 16.72 -5.03 -2.55
N ASP A 55 15.39 -4.92 -2.69
CA ASP A 55 14.71 -3.63 -2.79
C ASP A 55 14.74 -2.86 -1.49
N ALA A 56 14.63 -3.58 -0.37
CA ALA A 56 14.75 -3.02 0.97
C ALA A 56 16.17 -2.53 1.25
N GLN A 57 17.18 -3.35 0.92
CA GLN A 57 18.60 -3.00 1.08
C GLN A 57 18.96 -1.76 0.27
N ALA A 58 18.53 -1.70 -1.00
CA ALA A 58 18.77 -0.56 -1.89
C ALA A 58 18.18 0.75 -1.33
N ARG A 59 17.17 0.67 -0.46
CA ARG A 59 16.45 1.81 0.14
C ARG A 59 16.76 2.02 1.63
N GLY A 60 17.66 1.24 2.22
CA GLY A 60 17.98 1.31 3.65
C GLY A 60 16.80 0.99 4.57
N ILE A 61 15.88 0.14 4.11
CA ILE A 61 14.70 -0.32 4.85
C ILE A 61 15.02 -1.64 5.54
N THR A 62 14.62 -1.77 6.79
CA THR A 62 14.75 -2.98 7.60
C THR A 62 13.39 -3.49 8.06
N GLU A 63 13.34 -4.75 8.52
CA GLU A 63 12.13 -5.35 9.08
C GLU A 63 11.51 -4.46 10.17
N GLY A 64 10.21 -4.23 10.09
CA GLY A 64 9.49 -3.43 11.07
C GLY A 64 9.53 -1.93 10.86
N ASP A 65 10.32 -1.42 9.92
CA ASP A 65 10.37 0.02 9.64
C ASP A 65 9.02 0.54 9.13
N MET A 66 8.66 1.75 9.56
CA MET A 66 7.58 2.48 8.93
C MET A 66 8.08 3.04 7.60
N VAL A 67 7.32 2.82 6.54
CA VAL A 67 7.66 3.23 5.18
C VAL A 67 6.51 4.03 4.57
N ARG A 68 6.86 4.86 3.60
CA ARG A 68 5.92 5.60 2.78
C ARG A 68 5.91 5.00 1.38
N VAL A 69 4.71 4.69 0.89
CA VAL A 69 4.47 4.24 -0.49
C VAL A 69 3.62 5.28 -1.18
N TRP A 70 4.07 5.76 -2.34
CA TRP A 70 3.46 6.94 -2.96
C TRP A 70 3.61 6.98 -4.47
N ASN A 71 2.70 7.70 -5.12
CA ASN A 71 2.79 8.09 -6.52
C ASN A 71 2.05 9.42 -6.75
N SER A 72 1.79 9.79 -8.00
CA SER A 72 1.10 11.04 -8.34
C SER A 72 -0.37 11.11 -7.89
N ARG A 73 -0.98 9.97 -7.48
CA ARG A 73 -2.38 9.90 -7.04
C ARG A 73 -2.52 10.05 -5.54
N GLY A 74 -1.52 9.61 -4.77
CA GLY A 74 -1.54 9.72 -3.32
C GLY A 74 -0.39 9.01 -2.65
N GLN A 75 -0.49 8.92 -1.32
CA GLN A 75 0.57 8.39 -0.47
C GLN A 75 -0.04 7.70 0.76
N ILE A 76 0.61 6.62 1.19
CA ILE A 76 0.19 5.81 2.34
C ILE A 76 1.38 5.49 3.24
N LEU A 77 1.12 5.30 4.52
CA LEU A 77 2.05 4.69 5.47
C LEU A 77 1.79 3.19 5.59
N ALA A 78 2.86 2.40 5.62
CA ALA A 78 2.83 0.95 5.80
C ALA A 78 3.99 0.50 6.71
N GLY A 79 3.92 -0.72 7.23
CA GLY A 79 5.00 -1.35 7.98
C GLY A 79 5.75 -2.37 7.12
N ALA A 80 7.09 -2.31 7.09
CA ALA A 80 7.91 -3.16 6.23
C ALA A 80 7.96 -4.61 6.73
N VAL A 81 7.62 -5.55 5.85
CA VAL A 81 7.83 -6.99 6.00
C VAL A 81 8.79 -7.45 4.92
N ILE A 82 9.98 -7.91 5.30
CA ILE A 82 11.02 -8.32 4.35
C ILE A 82 10.90 -9.81 4.06
N SER A 83 10.78 -10.18 2.78
CA SER A 83 10.57 -11.57 2.39
C SER A 83 11.11 -11.89 0.99
N GLU A 84 11.81 -13.02 0.85
CA GLU A 84 12.16 -13.61 -0.44
C GLU A 84 10.93 -14.23 -1.17
N GLY A 85 9.76 -14.25 -0.51
CA GLY A 85 8.51 -14.75 -1.09
C GLY A 85 7.86 -13.83 -2.13
N ILE A 86 8.41 -12.62 -2.34
CA ILE A 86 7.97 -11.67 -3.37
C ILE A 86 9.10 -11.42 -4.37
N LYS A 87 8.78 -11.17 -5.64
CA LYS A 87 9.79 -10.94 -6.68
C LYS A 87 10.50 -9.58 -6.47
N PRO A 88 11.81 -9.45 -6.75
CA PRO A 88 12.47 -8.16 -6.86
C PRO A 88 11.74 -7.21 -7.84
N GLY A 89 11.62 -5.94 -7.46
CA GLY A 89 10.87 -4.92 -8.19
C GLY A 89 9.36 -4.92 -7.92
N VAL A 90 8.88 -5.75 -6.99
CA VAL A 90 7.44 -5.91 -6.68
C VAL A 90 7.23 -5.78 -5.17
N ILE A 91 6.21 -5.02 -4.78
CA ILE A 91 5.71 -4.93 -3.41
C ILE A 91 4.24 -5.33 -3.34
N CYS A 92 3.82 -5.87 -2.20
CA CYS A 92 2.44 -6.27 -1.97
C CYS A 92 1.89 -5.58 -0.72
N ILE A 93 0.73 -4.94 -0.86
CA ILE A 93 -0.04 -4.36 0.24
C ILE A 93 -1.46 -4.87 0.07
N HIS A 94 -1.94 -5.65 1.03
CA HIS A 94 -3.24 -6.27 0.88
C HIS A 94 -4.38 -5.24 0.89
N GLU A 95 -5.41 -5.49 0.09
CA GLU A 95 -6.59 -4.63 0.08
C GLU A 95 -7.36 -4.68 1.42
N GLY A 96 -8.26 -3.72 1.61
CA GLY A 96 -9.20 -3.70 2.72
C GLY A 96 -8.75 -2.96 3.97
N ALA A 97 -7.52 -2.42 4.03
CA ALA A 97 -7.12 -1.53 5.11
C ALA A 97 -8.04 -0.30 5.16
N TRP A 98 -8.54 0.04 6.35
CA TRP A 98 -9.44 1.18 6.56
C TRP A 98 -8.69 2.48 6.26
N PRO A 99 -9.23 3.35 5.41
CA PRO A 99 -8.57 4.62 5.08
C PRO A 99 -8.59 5.55 6.29
N ASP A 100 -7.47 6.26 6.48
CA ASP A 100 -7.29 7.27 7.53
C ASP A 100 -6.49 8.43 6.95
N LEU A 101 -7.17 9.25 6.15
CA LEU A 101 -6.56 10.32 5.38
C LEU A 101 -6.33 11.56 6.26
N ASP A 102 -5.10 12.03 6.32
CA ASP A 102 -4.75 13.29 6.98
C ASP A 102 -4.65 14.41 5.95
N LEU A 103 -5.71 15.21 5.84
CA LEU A 103 -5.78 16.35 4.93
C LEU A 103 -4.84 17.49 5.34
N THR A 104 -4.34 17.51 6.57
CA THR A 104 -3.37 18.50 7.05
C THR A 104 -1.92 18.09 6.79
N ALA A 105 -1.71 16.81 6.45
CA ALA A 105 -0.42 16.24 6.07
C ALA A 105 -0.45 15.72 4.62
N ASP A 106 -0.78 16.61 3.69
CA ASP A 106 -0.78 16.36 2.23
C ASP A 106 -1.60 15.13 1.81
N GLY A 107 -2.69 14.85 2.52
CA GLY A 107 -3.62 13.77 2.20
C GLY A 107 -3.07 12.36 2.43
N ILE A 108 -2.00 12.20 3.24
CA ILE A 108 -1.42 10.89 3.50
C ILE A 108 -2.39 9.97 4.22
N CYS A 109 -2.53 8.74 3.72
CA CYS A 109 -3.26 7.70 4.43
C CYS A 109 -2.37 7.12 5.53
N LYS A 110 -2.75 7.36 6.78
CA LYS A 110 -1.98 6.92 7.94
C LYS A 110 -2.06 5.42 8.18
N ASN A 111 -2.97 4.65 7.57
CA ASN A 111 -3.14 3.22 7.89
C ASN A 111 -2.60 2.25 6.82
N GLY A 112 -2.51 2.66 5.56
CA GLY A 112 -2.07 1.77 4.47
C GLY A 112 -3.16 1.35 3.48
N ALA A 113 -4.20 2.17 3.25
CA ALA A 113 -5.23 1.87 2.26
C ALA A 113 -4.68 1.90 0.82
N VAL A 114 -4.27 0.74 0.29
CA VAL A 114 -3.56 0.60 -1.00
C VAL A 114 -4.30 1.21 -2.20
N ASN A 115 -5.64 1.27 -2.18
CA ASN A 115 -6.42 1.88 -3.27
C ASN A 115 -6.25 3.40 -3.39
N VAL A 116 -5.59 4.06 -2.44
CA VAL A 116 -5.11 5.44 -2.62
C VAL A 116 -4.10 5.54 -3.78
N LEU A 117 -3.42 4.44 -4.10
CA LEU A 117 -2.39 4.38 -5.13
C LEU A 117 -2.89 3.85 -6.48
N THR A 118 -4.12 3.31 -6.56
CA THR A 118 -4.62 2.61 -7.75
C THR A 118 -5.35 3.57 -8.69
N LYS A 119 -5.40 3.22 -9.98
CA LYS A 119 -6.14 4.00 -11.00
C LYS A 119 -7.61 3.59 -11.02
N ASP A 120 -8.49 4.58 -11.05
CA ASP A 120 -9.91 4.39 -11.34
C ASP A 120 -10.15 4.50 -12.85
N LEU A 121 -9.76 3.45 -13.58
CA LEU A 121 -10.00 3.32 -15.02
C LEU A 121 -10.58 1.94 -15.33
N PRO A 122 -11.54 1.85 -16.27
CA PRO A 122 -12.08 0.58 -16.70
C PRO A 122 -11.05 -0.21 -17.51
N SER A 123 -11.04 -1.53 -17.36
CA SER A 123 -10.14 -2.43 -18.08
C SER A 123 -10.24 -2.33 -19.60
N SER A 124 -11.43 -2.05 -20.14
CA SER A 124 -11.68 -1.80 -21.55
C SER A 124 -13.09 -1.27 -21.76
N ARG A 125 -13.39 -0.75 -22.95
CA ARG A 125 -14.77 -0.39 -23.36
C ARG A 125 -15.74 -1.57 -23.33
N LEU A 126 -15.24 -2.80 -23.48
CA LEU A 126 -16.06 -4.01 -23.52
C LEU A 126 -16.41 -4.48 -22.11
N GLY A 127 -15.38 -4.73 -21.28
CA GLY A 127 -15.56 -5.33 -19.97
C GLY A 127 -15.95 -4.33 -18.89
N ASN A 128 -15.50 -3.08 -19.02
CA ASN A 128 -15.74 -1.99 -18.05
C ASN A 128 -15.48 -2.40 -16.59
N GLY A 129 -14.47 -3.26 -16.37
CA GLY A 129 -14.17 -3.85 -15.07
C GLY A 129 -13.04 -3.13 -14.33
N CYS A 130 -12.87 -3.43 -13.06
CA CYS A 130 -11.81 -2.90 -12.21
C CYS A 130 -10.41 -3.39 -12.64
N ALA A 131 -9.41 -2.52 -12.55
CA ALA A 131 -7.99 -2.81 -12.80
C ALA A 131 -7.11 -2.56 -11.56
N GLY A 132 -7.63 -2.76 -10.35
CA GLY A 132 -6.98 -2.36 -9.08
C GLY A 132 -5.60 -2.96 -8.80
N ASN A 133 -5.27 -4.14 -9.36
CA ASN A 133 -3.94 -4.75 -9.21
C ASN A 133 -2.88 -4.18 -10.18
N THR A 134 -3.16 -3.03 -10.80
CA THR A 134 -2.27 -2.34 -11.72
C THR A 134 -1.92 -0.97 -11.14
N ALA A 135 -0.74 -0.88 -10.51
CA ALA A 135 -0.20 0.39 -10.03
C ALA A 135 1.33 0.33 -9.94
N LEU A 136 1.95 1.49 -10.14
CA LEU A 136 3.36 1.75 -9.89
C LEU A 136 3.51 2.78 -8.78
N ALA A 137 4.48 2.60 -7.90
CA ALA A 137 4.74 3.51 -6.80
C ALA A 137 6.22 3.52 -6.39
N TRP A 138 6.65 4.63 -5.80
CA TRP A 138 7.90 4.71 -5.07
C TRP A 138 7.70 4.26 -3.62
N LEU A 139 8.78 3.77 -3.03
CA LEU A 139 8.86 3.29 -1.65
C LEU A 139 10.09 3.91 -0.99
N GLU A 140 9.93 4.41 0.23
CA GLU A 140 11.02 4.95 1.03
C GLU A 140 10.79 4.71 2.52
N LYS A 141 11.86 4.73 3.32
CA LYS A 141 11.76 4.79 4.77
C LYS A 141 11.11 6.12 5.18
N TYR A 142 10.10 6.05 6.03
CA TYR A 142 9.39 7.24 6.49
C TYR A 142 10.20 7.96 7.58
N ASN A 143 10.60 9.20 7.31
CA ASN A 143 11.34 10.07 8.24
C ASN A 143 10.56 11.35 8.60
N GLY A 144 9.25 11.37 8.31
CA GLY A 144 8.38 12.51 8.60
C GLY A 144 7.94 12.57 10.08
N PRO A 145 7.05 13.53 10.43
CA PRO A 145 6.50 13.61 11.77
C PRO A 145 5.73 12.33 12.13
N GLU A 146 5.67 12.02 13.43
CA GLU A 146 4.83 10.93 13.91
C GLU A 146 3.36 11.25 13.63
N LEU A 147 2.69 10.40 12.86
CA LEU A 147 1.28 10.53 12.54
C LEU A 147 0.49 9.49 13.35
N THR A 148 -0.32 9.93 14.30
CA THR A 148 -1.15 9.02 15.10
C THR A 148 -2.23 8.40 14.23
N LEU A 149 -2.33 7.07 14.26
CA LEU A 149 -3.40 6.34 13.59
C LEU A 149 -4.71 6.54 14.34
N THR A 150 -5.74 6.99 13.62
CA THR A 150 -7.07 7.29 14.14
C THR A 150 -8.18 6.48 13.46
N ALA A 151 -7.85 5.65 12.48
CA ALA A 151 -8.80 4.80 11.73
C ALA A 151 -9.74 3.97 12.61
N PHE A 152 -9.28 3.58 13.80
CA PHE A 152 -9.98 2.66 14.70
C PHE A 152 -10.48 3.35 15.98
N GLU A 153 -10.24 4.65 16.12
CA GLU A 153 -10.76 5.42 17.23
C GLU A 153 -12.26 5.68 17.01
N PRO A 154 -13.10 5.60 18.05
CA PRO A 154 -14.48 6.03 17.95
C PRO A 154 -14.55 7.48 17.44
N PRO A 155 -15.47 7.80 16.52
CA PRO A 155 -15.66 9.18 16.11
C PRO A 155 -16.06 10.03 17.32
N ALA A 156 -15.68 11.31 17.31
CA ALA A 156 -16.10 12.23 18.35
C ALA A 156 -17.63 12.21 18.49
N SER A 157 -18.12 11.97 19.70
CA SER A 157 -19.54 12.08 20.01
C SER A 157 -19.98 13.52 19.77
N SER A 158 -20.95 13.72 18.88
CA SER A 158 -21.65 14.99 18.68
C SER A 158 -22.60 15.29 19.83
#